data_AF-A0A351LEY0-F1
#
_entry.id   AF-A0A351LEY0-F1
#
_cell.length_a   1.000
_cell.length_b   1.000
_cell.length_c   1.000
_cell.angle_alpha   90.00
_cell.angle_beta   90.00
_cell.angle_gamma   90.00
#
_symmetry.space_group_name_H-M   'P 1'
#
loop_
_entity.id
_entity.type
_entity.pdbx_description
1 polymer ?
#
loop_
_entity_poly.entity_id
_entity_poly.type
_entity_poly.pdbx_seq_one_letter_code
_entity_poly.pdbx_strand_id
1 'polypeptide(L)'
;MTANLPQSPGKAETPMGTRVRNLLIVIVAIALTVSLFLGMRTQTDTATLTELAENSTPLEVAMSNGKPTLMEFYANWCTSCQAMAKDMGELEQEYADKGNFVMLNVDNDKWLPEITRYR
;
A
#
# COMPACT_ATOMS: atom_id res chain seq x y z
N MET A 1 -30.28 -60.94 -37.77
CA MET A 1 -30.80 -59.94 -36.82
C MET A 1 -29.94 -60.00 -35.57
N THR A 2 -28.99 -59.07 -35.41
CA THR A 2 -28.42 -58.73 -34.09
C THR A 2 -27.86 -57.31 -34.20
N ALA A 3 -28.54 -56.37 -33.54
CA ALA A 3 -28.11 -54.99 -33.41
C ALA A 3 -27.05 -54.91 -32.31
N ASN A 4 -25.89 -54.33 -32.62
CA ASN A 4 -24.93 -53.90 -31.60
C ASN A 4 -25.31 -52.50 -31.13
N LEU A 5 -25.64 -52.37 -29.84
CA LEU A 5 -25.85 -51.09 -29.16
C LEU A 5 -24.49 -50.40 -28.93
N PRO A 6 -24.38 -49.07 -29.07
CA PRO A 6 -23.16 -48.35 -28.70
C PRO A 6 -23.09 -48.22 -27.18
N GLN A 7 -22.00 -48.73 -26.58
CA GLN A 7 -21.70 -48.48 -25.16
C GLN A 7 -21.32 -47.01 -24.96
N SER A 8 -22.02 -46.36 -24.03
CA SER A 8 -21.79 -44.99 -23.55
C SER A 8 -20.39 -44.85 -22.91
N PRO A 9 -19.70 -43.69 -23.01
CA PRO A 9 -18.32 -43.57 -22.55
C PRO A 9 -18.25 -43.55 -21.02
N GLY A 10 -17.42 -44.45 -20.48
CA GLY A 10 -17.10 -44.53 -19.06
C GLY A 10 -16.46 -43.24 -18.56
N LYS A 11 -16.98 -42.77 -17.43
CA LYS A 11 -16.46 -41.68 -16.60
C LYS A 11 -14.97 -41.93 -16.31
N ALA A 12 -14.10 -41.01 -16.71
CA ALA A 12 -12.67 -41.10 -16.40
C ALA A 12 -12.46 -40.93 -14.88
N GLU A 13 -12.39 -42.03 -14.14
CA GLU A 13 -11.99 -42.03 -12.72
C GLU A 13 -10.48 -41.77 -12.64
N THR A 14 -10.11 -40.55 -12.28
CA THR A 14 -8.70 -40.20 -12.07
C THR A 14 -8.18 -40.98 -10.85
N PRO A 15 -7.04 -41.70 -10.95
CA PRO A 15 -6.56 -42.53 -9.86
C PRO A 15 -6.27 -41.69 -8.61
N MET A 16 -6.66 -42.22 -7.45
CA MET A 16 -6.59 -41.57 -6.13
C MET A 16 -5.22 -40.91 -5.86
N GLY A 17 -4.13 -41.57 -6.26
CA GLY A 17 -2.77 -41.04 -6.11
C GLY A 17 -2.47 -39.77 -6.91
N THR A 18 -3.06 -39.62 -8.10
CA THR A 18 -2.93 -38.40 -8.91
C THR A 18 -3.71 -37.25 -8.28
N ARG A 19 -4.87 -37.52 -7.67
CA ARG A 19 -5.67 -36.50 -6.98
C ARG A 19 -4.98 -35.98 -5.71
N VAL A 20 -4.36 -36.87 -4.94
CA VAL A 20 -3.56 -36.50 -3.75
C VAL A 20 -2.32 -35.69 -4.14
N ARG A 21 -1.58 -36.11 -5.17
CA ARG A 21 -0.43 -35.36 -5.67
C ARG A 21 -0.80 -33.95 -6.12
N ASN A 22 -1.90 -33.80 -6.86
CA ASN A 22 -2.36 -32.50 -7.34
C ASN A 22 -2.80 -31.60 -6.18
N LEU A 23 -3.46 -32.15 -5.15
CA LEU A 23 -3.82 -31.42 -3.93
C LEU A 23 -2.59 -30.90 -3.18
N LEU A 24 -1.55 -31.73 -3.04
CA LEU A 24 -0.29 -31.32 -2.40
C LEU A 24 0.39 -30.17 -3.15
N ILE A 25 0.42 -30.22 -4.49
CA ILE A 25 0.99 -29.16 -5.32
C ILE A 25 0.24 -27.83 -5.09
N VAL A 26 -1.09 -27.86 -5.04
CA VAL A 26 -1.91 -26.66 -4.80
C VAL A 26 -1.65 -26.08 -3.42
N ILE A 27 -1.58 -26.93 -2.37
CA ILE A 27 -1.31 -26.48 -1.01
C ILE A 27 0.07 -25.81 -0.92
N VAL A 28 1.10 -26.43 -1.50
CA VAL A 28 2.46 -25.85 -1.51
C VAL A 28 2.49 -24.52 -2.28
N ALA A 29 1.81 -24.44 -3.42
CA ALA A 29 1.72 -23.21 -4.19
C ALA A 29 1.04 -22.08 -3.40
N ILE A 30 -0.07 -22.37 -2.72
CA ILE A 30 -0.77 -21.40 -1.86
C ILE A 30 0.13 -20.97 -0.71
N ALA A 31 0.76 -21.91 -0.01
CA ALA A 31 1.63 -21.61 1.12
C ALA A 31 2.82 -20.72 0.72
N LEU A 32 3.45 -21.00 -0.42
CA LEU A 32 4.53 -20.18 -0.97
C LEU A 32 4.02 -18.78 -1.36
N THR A 33 2.85 -18.69 -2.00
CA THR A 33 2.24 -17.42 -2.38
C THR A 33 1.92 -16.56 -1.16
N VAL A 34 1.33 -17.15 -0.12
CA VAL A 34 1.04 -16.46 1.14
C VAL A 34 2.33 -16.00 1.83
N SER A 35 3.36 -16.83 1.85
CA SER A 35 4.66 -16.49 2.46
C SER A 35 5.34 -15.33 1.73
N LEU A 36 5.35 -15.36 0.39
CA LEU A 36 5.86 -14.27 -0.45
C LEU A 36 5.05 -12.98 -0.25
N PHE A 37 3.72 -13.08 -0.22
CA PHE A 37 2.85 -11.93 -0.03
C PHE A 37 3.08 -11.26 1.34
N LEU A 38 3.15 -12.05 2.42
CA LEU A 38 3.45 -11.53 3.75
C LEU A 38 4.88 -10.94 3.84
N GLY A 39 5.85 -11.54 3.16
CA GLY A 39 7.22 -11.01 3.08
C GLY A 39 7.37 -9.74 2.22
N MET A 40 6.51 -9.53 1.23
CA MET A 40 6.49 -8.29 0.44
C MET A 40 5.85 -7.13 1.19
N ARG A 41 4.84 -7.39 2.04
CA ARG A 41 4.18 -6.35 2.84
C ARG A 41 5.17 -5.54 3.69
N THR A 42 6.24 -6.17 4.16
CA THR A 42 7.25 -5.52 5.02
C THR A 42 8.28 -4.66 4.27
N GLN A 43 8.21 -4.56 2.93
CA GLN A 43 9.15 -3.77 2.12
C GLN A 43 8.53 -2.52 1.49
N THR A 44 7.25 -2.23 1.75
CA THR A 44 6.51 -1.18 0.99
C THR A 44 6.55 0.21 1.64
N ASP A 45 7.20 0.39 2.79
CA ASP A 45 7.18 1.65 3.56
C ASP A 45 8.32 2.61 3.18
N THR A 46 8.65 2.75 1.90
CA THR A 46 9.51 3.86 1.45
C THR A 46 8.62 5.07 1.15
N ALA A 47 8.24 5.80 2.19
CA ALA A 47 7.50 7.05 2.03
C ALA A 47 8.33 8.05 1.20
N THR A 48 7.75 8.54 0.10
CA THR A 48 8.33 9.62 -0.70
C THR A 48 7.69 10.96 -0.34
N LEU A 49 8.40 12.07 -0.56
CA LEU A 49 7.84 13.41 -0.30
C LEU A 49 6.53 13.67 -1.05
N THR A 50 6.44 13.21 -2.30
CA THR A 50 5.23 13.34 -3.11
C THR A 50 4.07 12.57 -2.50
N GLU A 51 4.29 11.32 -2.11
CA GLU A 51 3.26 10.46 -1.53
C GLU A 51 2.76 10.99 -0.17
N LEU A 52 3.69 11.43 0.69
CA LEU A 52 3.34 12.08 1.96
C LEU A 52 2.51 13.35 1.70
N ALA A 53 2.87 14.13 0.68
CA ALA A 53 2.13 15.34 0.36
C ALA A 53 0.72 15.06 -0.18
N GLU A 54 0.57 14.03 -1.03
CA GLU A 54 -0.72 13.60 -1.56
C GLU A 54 -1.65 13.07 -0.46
N ASN A 55 -1.09 12.37 0.53
CA ASN A 55 -1.86 11.78 1.64
C ASN A 55 -2.05 12.75 2.81
N SER A 56 -1.33 13.88 2.84
CA SER A 56 -1.41 14.84 3.94
C SER A 56 -2.79 15.47 4.10
N THR A 57 -3.07 15.93 5.33
CA THR A 57 -4.29 16.66 5.64
C THR A 57 -4.31 18.00 4.89
N PRO A 58 -5.42 18.36 4.20
CA PRO A 58 -5.55 19.67 3.59
C PRO A 58 -5.41 20.79 4.64
N LEU A 59 -4.65 21.83 4.30
CA LEU A 59 -4.36 22.94 5.23
C LEU A 59 -5.64 23.55 5.82
N GLU A 60 -6.65 23.77 4.98
CA GLU A 60 -7.92 24.39 5.39
C GLU A 60 -8.68 23.53 6.42
N VAL A 61 -8.56 22.21 6.31
CA VAL A 61 -9.12 21.26 7.29
C VAL A 61 -8.32 21.32 8.60
N ALA A 62 -6.99 21.30 8.50
CA ALA A 62 -6.12 21.34 9.67
C ALA A 62 -6.29 22.64 10.50
N MET A 63 -6.51 23.77 9.81
CA MET A 63 -6.73 25.07 10.43
C MET A 63 -8.11 25.23 11.10
N SER A 64 -9.10 24.43 10.71
CA SER A 64 -10.49 24.58 11.16
C SER A 64 -10.95 23.52 12.17
N ASN A 65 -10.31 22.34 12.18
CA ASN A 65 -10.76 21.20 12.98
C ASN A 65 -10.28 21.22 14.45
N GLY A 66 -9.41 22.15 14.82
CA GLY A 66 -8.91 22.33 16.19
C GLY A 66 -7.95 21.25 16.70
N LYS A 67 -7.50 20.32 15.84
CA LYS A 67 -6.48 19.32 16.19
C LYS A 67 -5.08 19.94 16.14
N PRO A 68 -4.12 19.45 16.97
CA PRO A 68 -2.73 19.84 16.84
C PRO A 68 -2.23 19.46 15.43
N THR A 69 -1.41 20.33 14.84
CA THR A 69 -0.97 20.18 13.45
C THR A 69 0.55 20.24 13.39
N LEU A 70 1.17 19.20 12.82
CA LEU A 70 2.55 19.24 12.36
C LEU A 70 2.54 19.66 10.88
N MET A 71 3.30 20.70 10.55
CA MET A 71 3.38 21.24 9.19
C MET A 71 4.82 21.15 8.70
N GLU A 72 5.02 20.44 7.59
CA GLU A 72 6.32 20.28 6.94
C GLU A 72 6.35 21.12 5.66
N PHE A 73 7.30 22.05 5.61
CA PHE A 73 7.58 22.85 4.43
C PHE A 73 8.73 22.21 3.66
N TYR A 74 8.44 21.69 2.46
CA TYR A 74 9.40 20.86 1.73
C TYR A 74 9.57 21.33 0.28
N ALA A 75 10.59 20.79 -0.39
CA ALA A 75 10.73 20.86 -1.84
C ALA A 75 11.21 19.50 -2.39
N ASN A 76 10.88 19.20 -3.65
CA ASN A 76 11.31 17.94 -4.27
C ASN A 76 12.84 17.88 -4.45
N TRP A 77 13.50 19.03 -4.63
CA TRP A 77 14.96 19.13 -4.73
C TRP A 77 15.66 19.12 -3.35
N CYS A 78 14.92 19.17 -2.24
CA CYS A 78 15.48 19.23 -0.90
C CYS A 78 15.97 17.85 -0.44
N THR A 79 17.28 17.62 -0.50
CA THR A 79 17.90 16.34 -0.09
C THR A 79 17.63 16.00 1.38
N SER A 80 17.68 16.98 2.28
CA SER A 80 17.40 16.75 3.70
C SER A 80 15.94 16.33 3.92
N CYS A 81 15.01 16.94 3.21
CA CYS A 81 13.59 16.58 3.26
C CYS A 81 13.39 15.14 2.77
N GLN A 82 14.05 14.74 1.68
CA GLN A 82 14.00 13.36 1.17
C GLN A 82 14.54 12.36 2.19
N ALA A 83 15.62 12.70 2.89
CA ALA A 83 16.18 11.85 3.94
C ALA A 83 15.23 11.68 5.13
N MET A 84 14.42 12.71 5.45
CA MET A 84 13.43 12.68 6.53
C MET A 84 12.09 12.06 6.14
N ALA A 85 11.83 11.81 4.85
CA ALA A 85 10.52 11.35 4.39
C ALA A 85 10.08 10.05 5.07
N LYS A 86 11.00 9.10 5.27
CA LYS A 86 10.69 7.84 5.99
C LYS A 86 10.22 8.10 7.43
N ASP A 87 10.98 8.90 8.17
CA ASP A 87 10.68 9.21 9.57
C ASP A 87 9.37 10.01 9.70
N MET A 88 9.10 10.92 8.74
CA MET A 88 7.84 11.65 8.69
C MET A 88 6.64 10.71 8.45
N GLY A 89 6.78 9.74 7.55
CA GLY A 89 5.74 8.73 7.31
C GLY A 89 5.49 7.83 8.52
N GLU A 90 6.53 7.45 9.25
CA GLU A 90 6.39 6.68 10.50
C GLU A 90 5.67 7.48 11.59
N LEU A 91 6.01 8.77 11.74
CA LEU A 91 5.32 9.67 12.67
C LEU A 91 3.86 9.87 12.28
N GLU A 92 3.58 10.05 10.99
CA GLU A 92 2.20 10.17 10.51
C GLU A 92 1.39 8.91 10.86
N GLN A 93 1.94 7.71 10.64
CA GLN A 93 1.27 6.46 11.00
C GLN A 93 1.03 6.32 12.51
N GLU A 94 1.98 6.70 13.35
CA GLU A 94 1.86 6.57 14.82
C GLU A 94 0.89 7.61 15.42
N TYR A 95 0.75 8.78 14.79
CA TYR A 95 0.01 9.93 15.35
C TYR A 95 -1.19 10.39 14.52
N ALA A 96 -1.55 9.71 13.41
CA ALA A 96 -2.64 10.09 12.50
C ALA A 96 -3.98 10.38 13.21
N ASP A 97 -4.32 9.63 14.26
CA ASP A 97 -5.57 9.82 14.99
C ASP A 97 -5.56 11.06 15.91
N LYS A 98 -4.35 11.49 16.31
CA LYS A 98 -4.11 12.48 17.38
C LYS A 98 -3.88 13.89 16.85
N GLY A 99 -3.49 14.05 15.59
CA GLY A 99 -3.16 15.35 15.00
C GLY A 99 -3.27 15.35 13.48
N ASN A 100 -3.08 16.52 12.87
CA ASN A 100 -2.98 16.67 11.44
C ASN A 100 -1.50 16.68 11.03
N PHE A 101 -1.20 16.07 9.89
CA PHE A 101 0.07 16.20 9.19
C PHE A 101 -0.19 16.95 7.89
N VAL A 102 0.49 18.08 7.68
CA VAL A 102 0.28 18.95 6.52
C VAL A 102 1.61 19.14 5.81
N MET A 103 1.64 18.88 4.50
CA MET A 103 2.84 19.02 3.68
C MET A 103 2.66 20.18 2.70
N LEU A 104 3.50 21.21 2.77
CA LEU A 104 3.45 22.37 1.91
C LEU A 104 4.71 22.45 1.05
N ASN A 105 4.53 22.26 -0.26
CA ASN A 105 5.63 22.39 -1.22
C ASN A 105 5.96 23.87 -1.45
N VAL A 106 7.18 24.28 -1.16
CA VAL A 106 7.61 25.68 -1.23
C VAL A 106 7.82 26.20 -2.65
N ASP A 107 7.93 25.31 -3.63
CA ASP A 107 7.98 25.67 -5.05
C ASP A 107 6.57 25.96 -5.63
N ASN A 108 5.50 25.75 -4.85
CA ASN A 108 4.13 26.01 -5.27
C ASN A 108 3.68 27.40 -4.79
N ASP A 109 3.49 28.30 -5.76
CA ASP A 109 3.06 29.68 -5.53
C ASP A 109 1.74 29.81 -4.73
N LYS A 110 0.91 28.76 -4.73
CA LYS A 110 -0.32 28.69 -3.93
C LYS A 110 -0.07 29.00 -2.45
N TRP A 111 1.08 28.57 -1.92
CA TRP A 111 1.39 28.61 -0.49
C TRP A 111 2.31 29.76 -0.10
N LEU A 112 2.63 30.67 -1.03
CA LEU A 112 3.49 31.83 -0.76
C LEU A 112 3.03 32.68 0.44
N PRO A 113 1.73 33.00 0.59
CA PRO A 113 1.26 33.74 1.77
C PRO A 113 1.53 33.00 3.09
N GLU A 114 1.36 31.69 3.10
CA GLU A 114 1.55 30.85 4.28
C GLU A 114 3.04 30.67 4.62
N ILE A 115 3.88 30.41 3.62
CA ILE A 115 5.34 30.25 3.79
C ILE A 115 5.96 31.53 4.34
N THR A 116 5.48 32.70 3.90
CA THR A 116 5.98 33.98 4.40
C THR A 116 5.46 34.34 5.79
N ARG A 117 4.30 33.82 6.19
CA ARG A 117 3.72 34.02 7.53
C ARG A 117 4.51 33.32 8.64
N TYR A 118 5.12 32.17 8.33
CA TYR A 118 5.80 31.32 9.31
C TYR A 118 7.33 31.29 9.16
N ARG A 119 7.90 32.20 8.35
CA ARG A 119 9.34 32.49 8.33
C ARG A 119 9.73 33.33 9.55
#